data_AF-A0A2M7LJG2-F1
#
_entry.id   AF-A0A2M7LJG2-F1
#
_cell.length_a   1.000
_cell.length_b   1.000
_cell.length_c   1.000
_cell.angle_alpha   90.00
_cell.angle_beta   90.00
_cell.angle_gamma   90.00
#
_symmetry.space_group_name_H-M   'P 1'
#
loop_
_entity.id
_entity.type
_entity.pdbx_description
1 polymer ?
#
loop_
_entity_poly.entity_id
_entity_poly.type
_entity_poly.pdbx_seq_one_letter_code
_entity_poly.pdbx_strand_id
1 'polypeptide(L)'
;HKIKIKTNVAEEKKSLNIIIDEAHNILSYDSVRETESWKDYRLETFEEIIKEGRKFGVFLTIASQRPYDISATIISQLHNYFIHRLINDNDINAVEKAVSYLDKLSFQSIPILSVGSCFIAG
;
A
#
# COMPACT_ATOMS: atom_id res chain seq x y z
N HIS A 1 13.91 38.18 40.48
CA HIS A 1 12.81 37.29 40.06
C HIS A 1 13.04 36.97 38.58
N LYS A 2 13.64 35.81 38.23
CA LYS A 2 13.91 35.43 36.84
C LYS A 2 12.67 34.76 36.26
N ILE A 3 12.01 35.41 35.30
CA ILE A 3 10.89 34.85 34.55
C ILE A 3 11.46 33.76 33.62
N LYS A 4 11.16 32.49 33.90
CA LYS A 4 11.39 31.37 32.97
C LYS A 4 10.26 31.39 31.94
N ILE A 5 10.57 31.84 30.73
CA ILE A 5 9.72 31.63 29.56
C ILE A 5 9.79 30.13 29.24
N LYS A 6 8.74 29.38 29.56
CA LYS A 6 8.56 28.02 29.05
C LYS A 6 8.08 28.15 27.61
N THR A 7 9.01 28.02 26.65
CA THR A 7 8.67 27.80 25.25
C THR A 7 8.10 26.38 25.15
N ASN A 8 6.78 26.24 25.21
CA ASN A 8 6.09 25.04 24.73
C ASN A 8 6.18 25.03 23.20
N VAL A 9 7.35 24.64 22.67
CA VAL A 9 7.41 24.17 21.29
C VAL A 9 6.84 22.76 21.36
N ALA A 10 5.55 22.61 21.03
CA ALA A 10 5.01 21.29 20.74
C ALA A 10 5.89 20.71 19.63
N GLU A 11 6.56 19.59 19.88
CA GLU A 11 7.26 18.87 18.82
C GLU A 11 6.23 18.58 17.72
N GLU A 12 6.34 19.26 16.57
CA GLU A 12 5.56 18.91 15.40
C GLU A 12 5.86 17.45 15.08
N LYS A 13 4.87 16.58 15.28
CA LYS A 13 4.95 15.19 14.82
C LYS A 13 5.05 15.22 13.30
N LYS A 14 6.27 15.20 12.78
CA LYS A 14 6.54 15.11 11.36
C LYS A 14 6.16 13.71 10.89
N SER A 15 5.30 13.64 9.88
CA SER A 15 4.97 12.40 9.17
C SER A 15 5.66 12.36 7.82
N LEU A 16 6.11 11.19 7.40
CA LEU A 16 6.59 10.93 6.04
C LEU A 16 5.55 10.10 5.30
N ASN A 17 5.09 10.59 4.15
CA ASN A 17 4.20 9.85 3.25
C ASN A 17 4.98 9.46 2.01
N ILE A 18 5.16 8.16 1.80
CA ILE A 18 5.81 7.58 0.64
C ILE A 18 4.70 7.15 -0.32
N ILE A 19 4.70 7.69 -1.54
CA ILE A 19 3.73 7.36 -2.58
C ILE A 19 4.51 6.73 -3.73
N ILE A 20 4.15 5.50 -4.08
CA ILE A 20 4.79 4.74 -5.14
C ILE A 20 3.77 4.50 -6.24
N ASP A 21 3.98 5.15 -7.37
CA ASP A 21 3.26 4.84 -8.59
C ASP A 21 3.91 3.66 -9.32
N GLU A 22 3.14 2.94 -10.13
CA GLU A 22 3.60 1.76 -10.87
C GLU A 22 4.31 0.73 -9.95
N ALA A 23 3.75 0.54 -8.75
CA ALA A 23 4.41 -0.13 -7.64
C ALA A 23 4.79 -1.59 -7.93
N HIS A 24 4.17 -2.26 -8.90
CA HIS A 24 4.56 -3.60 -9.33
C HIS A 24 6.00 -3.66 -9.88
N ASN A 25 6.57 -2.55 -10.37
CA ASN A 25 7.97 -2.53 -10.80
C ASN A 25 8.96 -2.63 -9.63
N ILE A 26 8.53 -2.16 -8.45
CA ILE A 26 9.38 -2.02 -7.25
C ILE A 26 8.99 -3.02 -6.17
N LEU A 27 7.82 -3.65 -6.23
CA LEU A 27 7.30 -4.52 -5.18
C LEU A 27 6.94 -5.92 -5.68
N SER A 28 7.44 -6.29 -6.87
CA SER A 28 7.32 -7.65 -7.42
C SER A 28 8.51 -8.54 -7.09
N TYR A 29 8.27 -9.86 -7.16
CA TYR A 29 9.31 -10.89 -7.11
C TYR A 29 10.00 -11.08 -8.49
N ASP A 30 9.29 -10.76 -9.58
CA ASP A 30 9.70 -11.09 -10.95
C ASP A 30 10.61 -10.06 -11.64
N SER A 31 11.27 -9.14 -10.91
CA SER A 31 12.15 -8.14 -11.55
C SER A 31 13.37 -8.78 -12.22
N VAL A 32 13.31 -9.07 -13.54
CA VAL A 32 14.32 -9.86 -14.28
C VAL A 32 15.72 -9.22 -14.33
N ARG A 33 15.88 -7.96 -13.91
CA ARG A 33 17.11 -7.16 -14.09
C ARG A 33 17.98 -6.98 -12.83
N GLU A 34 17.56 -7.50 -11.68
CA GLU A 34 18.26 -7.29 -10.40
C GLU A 34 18.82 -8.60 -9.84
N THR A 35 19.94 -8.52 -9.10
CA THR A 35 20.47 -9.66 -8.33
C THR A 35 19.46 -10.08 -7.26
N GLU A 36 19.31 -11.38 -7.04
CA GLU A 36 18.35 -11.96 -6.08
C GLU A 36 18.45 -11.32 -4.69
N SER A 37 19.67 -11.11 -4.18
CA SER A 37 19.93 -10.45 -2.89
C SER A 37 19.37 -9.02 -2.78
N TRP A 38 19.35 -8.26 -3.88
CA TRP A 38 18.81 -6.89 -3.87
C TRP A 38 17.28 -6.91 -3.84
N LYS A 39 16.66 -7.88 -4.52
CA LYS A 39 15.20 -8.04 -4.53
C LYS A 39 14.66 -8.37 -3.14
N ASP A 40 15.31 -9.31 -2.46
CA ASP A 40 14.89 -9.74 -1.12
C ASP A 40 15.01 -8.58 -0.14
N TYR A 41 16.14 -7.88 -0.16
CA TYR A 41 16.35 -6.69 0.66
C TYR A 41 15.32 -5.59 0.39
N ARG A 42 15.01 -5.33 -0.90
CA ARG A 42 13.99 -4.35 -1.31
C ARG A 42 12.61 -4.72 -0.75
N LEU A 43 12.17 -5.96 -0.94
CA LEU A 43 10.86 -6.41 -0.45
C LEU A 43 10.78 -6.42 1.07
N GLU A 44 11.82 -6.92 1.75
CA GLU A 44 11.93 -6.91 3.21
C GLU A 44 11.80 -5.49 3.77
N THR A 45 12.50 -4.53 3.16
CA THR A 45 12.42 -3.11 3.56
C THR A 45 10.99 -2.57 3.48
N PHE A 46 10.28 -2.83 2.38
CA PHE A 46 8.90 -2.34 2.24
C PHE A 46 7.92 -3.07 3.14
N GLU A 47 8.12 -4.36 3.40
CA GLU A 47 7.33 -5.08 4.39
C GLU A 47 7.53 -4.52 5.80
N GLU A 48 8.76 -4.17 6.19
CA GLU A 48 9.04 -3.53 7.47
C GLU A 48 8.36 -2.16 7.57
N ILE A 49 8.45 -1.33 6.52
CA ILE A 49 7.76 -0.03 6.46
C ILE A 49 6.25 -0.20 6.67
N ILE A 50 5.62 -1.18 6.02
CA ILE A 50 4.17 -1.39 6.16
C ILE A 50 3.80 -1.89 7.57
N LYS A 51 4.58 -2.82 8.13
CA LYS A 51 4.31 -3.41 9.46
C LYS A 51 4.56 -2.41 10.59
N GLU A 52 5.61 -1.60 10.49
CA GLU A 52 6.18 -0.84 11.60
C GLU A 52 6.15 0.68 11.41
N GLY A 53 6.03 1.15 10.16
CA GLY A 53 6.15 2.58 9.80
C GLY A 53 5.20 3.50 10.57
N ARG A 54 4.00 3.02 10.91
CA ARG A 54 3.03 3.77 11.72
C ARG A 54 3.60 4.20 13.08
N LYS A 55 4.47 3.39 13.70
CA LYS A 55 5.11 3.72 15.00
C LYS A 55 6.01 4.96 14.88
N PHE A 56 6.52 5.22 13.68
CA PHE A 56 7.45 6.29 13.37
C PHE A 56 6.82 7.42 12.54
N GLY A 57 5.50 7.40 12.32
CA GLY A 57 4.81 8.39 11.48
C GLY A 57 5.13 8.26 9.98
N VAL A 58 5.55 7.07 9.53
CA VAL A 58 5.79 6.75 8.13
C VAL A 58 4.57 6.02 7.56
N PHE A 59 4.05 6.52 6.45
CA PHE A 59 2.92 5.93 5.75
C PHE A 59 3.31 5.61 4.32
N LEU A 60 2.81 4.48 3.81
CA LEU A 60 3.04 4.03 2.44
C LEU A 60 1.71 4.00 1.69
N THR A 61 1.68 4.61 0.51
CA THR A 61 0.61 4.49 -0.47
C THR A 61 1.19 3.88 -1.73
N ILE A 62 0.59 2.79 -2.20
CA ILE A 62 0.99 2.12 -3.43
C ILE A 62 -0.13 2.25 -4.46
N ALA A 63 0.24 2.61 -5.68
CA ALA A 63 -0.64 2.63 -6.84
C ALA A 63 -0.09 1.67 -7.90
N SER A 64 -0.96 0.80 -8.42
CA SER A 64 -0.61 -0.14 -9.47
C SER A 64 -1.86 -0.61 -10.20
N GLN A 65 -1.73 -0.80 -11.51
CA GLN A 65 -2.67 -1.45 -12.40
C GLN A 65 -2.53 -2.98 -12.42
N ARG A 66 -1.48 -3.53 -11.79
CA ARG A 66 -1.20 -4.97 -11.67
C ARG A 66 -1.02 -5.36 -10.20
N PRO A 67 -2.09 -5.41 -9.39
CA PRO A 67 -1.99 -5.86 -8.02
C PRO A 67 -1.48 -7.30 -7.90
N TYR A 68 -1.78 -8.19 -8.85
CA TYR A 68 -1.26 -9.57 -8.82
C TYR A 68 0.28 -9.64 -8.81
N ASP A 69 0.93 -8.70 -9.50
CA ASP A 69 2.40 -8.65 -9.61
C ASP A 69 3.06 -8.11 -8.33
N ILE A 70 2.32 -7.51 -7.39
CA ILE A 70 2.85 -7.03 -6.11
C ILE A 70 2.94 -8.20 -5.14
N SER A 71 3.97 -8.19 -4.28
CA SER A 71 4.10 -9.16 -3.19
C SER A 71 2.79 -9.34 -2.42
N ALA A 72 2.32 -10.58 -2.35
CA ALA A 72 1.11 -10.94 -1.60
C ALA A 72 1.24 -10.58 -0.12
N THR A 73 2.45 -10.66 0.45
CA THR A 73 2.71 -10.23 1.83
C THR A 73 2.46 -8.74 1.98
N ILE A 74 2.98 -7.92 1.07
CA ILE A 74 2.74 -6.47 1.06
C ILE A 74 1.26 -6.16 0.92
N ILE A 75 0.58 -6.77 -0.05
CA ILE A 75 -0.86 -6.56 -0.28
C ILE A 75 -1.65 -6.91 0.99
N SER A 76 -1.39 -8.05 1.62
CA SER A 76 -2.13 -8.50 2.82
C SER A 76 -2.04 -7.55 4.03
N GLN A 77 -1.03 -6.68 4.06
CA GLN A 77 -0.80 -5.74 5.15
C GLN A 77 -1.37 -4.33 4.88
N LEU A 78 -1.90 -4.08 3.68
CA LEU A 78 -2.54 -2.80 3.39
C LEU A 78 -3.86 -2.69 4.14
N HIS A 79 -4.06 -1.55 4.80
CA HIS A 79 -5.29 -1.30 5.56
C HIS A 79 -6.38 -0.63 4.73
N ASN A 80 -6.01 0.26 3.80
CA ASN A 80 -6.97 1.03 3.01
C ASN A 80 -6.75 0.75 1.53
N TYR A 81 -7.86 0.59 0.80
CA TYR A 81 -7.90 0.26 -0.61
C TYR A 81 -8.82 1.23 -1.36
N PHE A 82 -8.32 1.71 -2.49
CA PHE A 82 -9.09 2.38 -3.52
C PHE A 82 -9.09 1.47 -4.75
N ILE A 83 -10.12 0.65 -4.90
CA ILE A 83 -10.19 -0.39 -5.92
C ILE A 83 -10.92 0.18 -7.13
N HIS A 84 -10.15 0.55 -8.15
CA HIS A 84 -10.68 0.92 -9.45
C HIS A 84 -11.05 -0.32 -10.28
N ARG A 85 -11.57 -0.10 -11.49
CA ARG A 85 -11.92 -1.18 -12.42
C ARG A 85 -10.71 -2.09 -12.70
N LEU A 86 -10.84 -3.37 -12.35
CA LEU A 86 -9.92 -4.44 -12.70
C LEU A 86 -10.65 -5.45 -13.59
N ILE A 87 -10.00 -5.87 -14.68
CA ILE A 87 -10.58 -6.80 -15.67
C ILE A 87 -9.90 -8.17 -15.61
N ASN A 88 -8.63 -8.22 -15.20
CA ASN A 88 -7.86 -9.45 -15.12
C ASN A 88 -8.25 -10.25 -13.88
N ASP A 89 -8.57 -11.53 -14.05
CA ASP A 89 -9.00 -12.41 -12.96
C ASP A 89 -7.93 -12.58 -11.88
N ASN A 90 -6.64 -12.61 -12.23
CA ASN A 90 -5.56 -12.72 -11.24
C ASN A 90 -5.48 -11.46 -10.37
N ASP A 91 -5.66 -10.28 -10.97
CA ASP A 91 -5.68 -9.02 -10.24
C ASP A 91 -6.89 -8.92 -9.30
N ILE A 92 -8.07 -9.32 -9.79
CA ILE A 92 -9.30 -9.38 -8.98
C ILE A 92 -9.10 -10.34 -7.80
N ASN A 93 -8.59 -11.55 -8.06
CA ASN A 93 -8.33 -12.56 -7.03
C ASN A 93 -7.28 -12.11 -6.01
N ALA A 94 -6.25 -11.37 -6.43
CA ALA A 94 -5.23 -10.83 -5.53
C ALA A 94 -5.86 -9.83 -4.54
N VAL A 95 -6.73 -8.95 -5.01
CA VAL A 95 -7.45 -8.00 -4.16
C VAL A 95 -8.52 -8.70 -3.30
N GLU A 96 -9.23 -9.70 -3.84
CA GLU A 96 -10.25 -10.47 -3.10
C GLU A 96 -9.67 -11.18 -1.89
N LYS A 97 -8.50 -11.80 -2.03
CA LYS A 97 -7.82 -12.44 -0.90
C LYS A 97 -7.34 -11.46 0.16
N ALA A 98 -7.08 -10.22 -0.23
CA ALA A 98 -6.52 -9.20 0.64
C ALA A 98 -7.60 -8.42 1.39
N VAL A 99 -8.76 -8.21 0.77
CA VAL A 99 -9.85 -7.40 1.33
C VAL A 99 -10.95 -8.31 1.88
N SER A 100 -10.87 -8.61 3.16
CA SER A 100 -11.80 -9.53 3.86
C SER A 100 -13.22 -9.00 4.06
N TYR A 101 -13.46 -7.70 3.85
CA TYR A 101 -14.71 -7.02 4.22
C TYR A 101 -15.62 -6.72 3.02
N LEU A 102 -15.13 -6.87 1.79
CA LEU A 102 -15.96 -6.73 0.58
C LEU A 102 -16.71 -8.05 0.35
N ASP A 103 -18.02 -7.96 0.14
CA ASP A 103 -18.83 -9.13 -0.17
C ASP A 103 -18.63 -9.58 -1.63
N LYS A 104 -18.96 -10.83 -1.92
CA LYS A 104 -18.77 -11.42 -3.26
C LYS A 104 -19.48 -10.63 -4.37
N LEU A 105 -20.62 -10.00 -4.06
CA LEU A 105 -21.37 -9.18 -5.02
C LEU A 105 -20.63 -7.90 -5.38
N SER A 106 -19.93 -7.28 -4.42
CA SER A 106 -19.07 -6.13 -4.70
C SER A 106 -17.89 -6.50 -5.61
N PHE A 107 -17.26 -7.66 -5.38
CA PHE A 107 -16.18 -8.15 -6.25
C PHE A 107 -16.65 -8.40 -7.70
N GLN A 108 -17.83 -8.98 -7.88
CA GLN A 108 -18.44 -9.16 -9.21
C GLN A 108 -18.71 -7.84 -9.94
N SER A 109 -18.79 -6.73 -9.20
CA SER A 109 -19.04 -5.41 -9.76
C SER A 109 -17.76 -4.65 -10.15
N ILE A 110 -16.58 -5.06 -9.66
CA ILE A 110 -15.30 -4.42 -9.98
C ILE A 110 -15.03 -4.31 -11.49
N PRO A 111 -15.25 -5.36 -12.31
CA PRO A 111 -14.98 -5.29 -13.75
C PRO A 111 -15.89 -4.34 -14.52
N ILE A 112 -17.09 -4.06 -14.00
CA ILE A 112 -18.11 -3.22 -14.65
C ILE A 112 -18.13 -1.78 -14.12
N LEU A 113 -17.20 -1.42 -13.22
CA LEU A 113 -17.07 -0.05 -12.73
C LEU A 113 -16.88 0.96 -13.87
N SER A 114 -17.51 2.13 -13.73
CA SER A 114 -17.31 3.24 -14.65
C SER A 114 -15.92 3.87 -14.45
N VAL A 115 -15.36 4.45 -15.50
CA VAL A 115 -14.08 5.18 -15.39
C VAL A 115 -14.22 6.33 -14.40
N GLY A 116 -13.24 6.48 -13.52
CA GLY A 116 -13.26 7.49 -12.44
C GLY A 116 -14.03 7.06 -11.18
N SER A 117 -14.67 5.89 -11.18
CA SER A 117 -15.25 5.30 -9.97
C SER A 117 -14.30 4.29 -9.31
N CYS A 118 -14.45 4.11 -7.99
CA CYS A 118 -13.74 3.09 -7.22
C CYS A 118 -14.58 2.61 -6.04
N PHE A 119 -14.30 1.40 -5.57
CA PHE A 119 -14.68 0.97 -4.23
C PHE A 119 -13.63 1.45 -3.23
N ILE A 120 -14.09 1.91 -2.07
CA ILE A 120 -13.23 2.25 -0.94
C ILE A 120 -13.47 1.19 0.13
N ALA A 121 -12.38 0.58 0.60
CA ALA A 121 -12.42 -0.44 1.66
C ALA A 121 -11.27 -0.21 2.64
N GLY A 122 -11.52 -0.34 3.94
CA GLY A 122 -10.52 -0.22 5.01
C GLY A 122 -11.12 -0.07 6.39
#